data_AF-A0A1E5JLP5-F1
#
_entry.id   AF-A0A1E5JLP5-F1
#
_cell.length_a   1.000
_cell.length_b   1.000
_cell.length_c   1.000
_cell.angle_alpha   90.00
_cell.angle_beta   90.00
_cell.angle_gamma   90.00
#
_symmetry.space_group_name_H-M   'P 1'
#
loop_
_entity.id
_entity.type
_entity.pdbx_description
1 polymer ?
#
loop_
_entity_poly.entity_id
_entity_poly.type
_entity_poly.pdbx_seq_one_letter_code
_entity_poly.pdbx_strand_id
1 'polypeptide(L)'
;MAQDKIDIDDAGKTGALLALGNTILAPLYWVDAKLGLTTAIVATGAFLYGAHEIGKKRRPVGNGINGMNSFFGGMTGDKSTEVQNTLANIAVGGAAIFDEIMPSESKRP
;
A
#
# COMPACT_ATOMS: atom_id res chain seq x y z
N MET A 1 21.11 2.51 10.21
CA MET A 1 20.31 2.56 8.98
C MET A 1 18.85 2.54 9.40
N ALA A 2 18.09 3.61 9.14
CA ALA A 2 16.68 3.67 9.49
C ALA A 2 15.90 2.89 8.43
N GLN A 3 15.64 1.60 8.69
CA GLN A 3 14.65 0.86 7.92
C GLN A 3 13.31 1.58 8.10
N ASP A 4 12.63 1.88 7.00
CA ASP A 4 11.29 2.41 7.03
C ASP A 4 10.38 1.35 7.66
N LYS A 5 10.09 1.53 8.94
CA LYS A 5 9.32 0.57 9.72
C LYS A 5 7.87 0.69 9.26
N ILE A 6 7.40 -0.34 8.55
CA ILE A 6 5.99 -0.47 8.19
C ILE A 6 5.20 -0.59 9.50
N ASP A 7 4.26 0.32 9.72
CA ASP A 7 3.36 0.24 10.85
C ASP A 7 2.38 -0.93 10.65
N ILE A 8 2.18 -1.72 11.71
CA ILE A 8 1.35 -2.92 11.66
C ILE A 8 -0.14 -2.57 11.57
N ASP A 9 -0.57 -1.46 12.18
CA ASP A 9 -1.95 -0.97 12.07
C ASP A 9 -2.25 -0.54 10.64
N ASP A 10 -1.35 0.24 10.03
CA ASP A 10 -1.51 0.71 8.65
C ASP A 10 -1.52 -0.46 7.65
N ALA A 11 -0.62 -1.43 7.85
CA ALA A 11 -0.61 -2.66 7.06
C ALA A 11 -1.88 -3.49 7.28
N GLY A 12 -2.39 -3.56 8.51
CA GLY A 12 -3.63 -4.24 8.88
C GLY A 12 -4.85 -3.65 8.18
N LYS A 13 -5.01 -2.32 8.22
CA LYS A 13 -6.08 -1.59 7.53
C LYS A 13 -6.03 -1.77 6.03
N THR A 14 -4.84 -1.69 5.45
CA THR A 14 -4.62 -1.94 4.01
C THR A 14 -4.99 -3.38 3.63
N GLY A 15 -4.57 -4.36 4.45
CA GLY A 15 -4.92 -5.76 4.30
C GLY A 15 -6.43 -6.00 4.40
N ALA A 16 -7.12 -5.30 5.30
CA ALA A 16 -8.58 -5.36 5.41
C ALA A 16 -9.28 -4.87 4.13
N LEU A 17 -8.82 -3.78 3.52
CA LEU A 17 -9.36 -3.32 2.23
C LEU A 17 -9.15 -4.35 1.11
N LEU A 18 -7.96 -4.97 1.03
CA LEU A 18 -7.69 -6.02 0.05
C LEU A 18 -8.60 -7.23 0.25
N ALA A 19 -8.81 -7.65 1.50
CA ALA A 19 -9.70 -8.77 1.83
C ALA A 19 -11.15 -8.46 1.48
N LEU A 20 -11.64 -7.26 1.82
CA LEU A 20 -12.99 -6.80 1.48
C LEU A 20 -13.17 -6.70 -0.04
N GLY A 21 -12.22 -6.10 -0.75
CA GLY A 21 -12.23 -5.99 -2.20
C GLY A 21 -12.29 -7.36 -2.88
N ASN A 22 -11.46 -8.32 -2.45
CA ASN A 22 -11.49 -9.67 -3.00
C ASN A 22 -12.79 -10.43 -2.65
N THR A 23 -13.37 -10.18 -1.48
CA THR A 23 -14.68 -10.75 -1.11
C THR A 23 -15.79 -10.24 -2.03
N ILE A 24 -15.77 -8.95 -2.38
CA ILE A 24 -16.72 -8.35 -3.33
C ILE A 24 -16.55 -8.94 -4.74
N LEU A 25 -15.31 -9.23 -5.15
CA LEU A 25 -15.01 -9.81 -6.46
C LEU A 25 -15.21 -11.32 -6.51
N ALA A 26 -15.32 -12.00 -5.37
CA ALA A 26 -15.43 -13.46 -5.26
C ALA A 26 -16.54 -14.07 -6.14
N PRO A 27 -17.76 -13.50 -6.25
CA PRO A 27 -18.81 -14.04 -7.09
C PRO A 27 -18.45 -14.08 -8.59
N LEU A 28 -17.56 -13.21 -9.07
CA LEU A 28 -17.13 -13.21 -10.48
C LEU A 28 -16.38 -14.50 -10.84
N TYR A 29 -15.66 -15.10 -9.89
CA TYR A 29 -14.99 -16.38 -10.11
C TYR A 29 -15.97 -17.53 -10.31
N TRP A 30 -17.19 -17.43 -9.79
CA TRP A 30 -18.24 -18.43 -10.00
C TRP A 30 -18.92 -18.29 -11.35
N VAL A 31 -18.94 -17.09 -11.93
CA VAL A 31 -19.50 -16.84 -13.28
C VAL A 31 -18.51 -17.31 -14.34
N ASP A 32 -17.27 -16.83 -14.28
CA ASP A 32 -16.19 -17.26 -15.15
C ASP A 32 -14.85 -17.05 -14.44
N ALA A 33 -14.11 -18.14 -14.23
CA ALA A 33 -12.87 -18.09 -13.47
C ALA A 33 -11.78 -17.21 -14.12
N LYS A 34 -11.73 -17.11 -15.46
CA LYS A 34 -10.74 -16.28 -16.16
C LYS A 34 -11.09 -14.81 -16.04
N LEU A 35 -12.36 -14.46 -16.18
CA LEU A 35 -12.83 -13.09 -16.00
C LEU A 35 -12.71 -12.67 -14.53
N GLY A 36 -13.08 -13.53 -13.58
CA GLY A 36 -12.92 -13.30 -12.14
C GLY A 36 -11.47 -13.04 -11.76
N LEU A 37 -10.55 -13.91 -12.20
CA LEU A 37 -9.12 -13.76 -11.93
C LEU A 37 -8.55 -12.48 -12.56
N THR A 38 -8.88 -12.21 -13.84
CA THR A 38 -8.40 -11.02 -14.55
C THR A 38 -8.89 -9.75 -13.84
N THR A 39 -10.16 -9.71 -13.47
CA THR A 39 -10.75 -8.57 -12.76
C THR A 39 -10.09 -8.36 -11.41
N ALA A 40 -9.85 -9.42 -10.65
CA ALA A 40 -9.18 -9.34 -9.35
C ALA A 40 -7.73 -8.85 -9.45
N ILE A 41 -6.98 -9.31 -10.45
CA ILE A 41 -5.61 -8.83 -10.69
C ILE A 41 -5.63 -7.33 -11.03
N VAL A 42 -6.49 -6.92 -11.97
CA VAL A 42 -6.58 -5.51 -12.38
C VAL A 42 -7.03 -4.62 -11.22
N ALA A 43 -8.08 -5.02 -10.49
CA ALA A 43 -8.58 -4.25 -9.36
C ALA A 43 -7.55 -4.16 -8.22
N THR A 44 -6.87 -5.26 -7.90
CA THR A 44 -5.82 -5.28 -6.88
C THR A 44 -4.63 -4.42 -7.31
N GLY A 45 -4.20 -4.52 -8.57
CA GLY A 45 -3.12 -3.68 -9.12
C GLY A 45 -3.45 -2.19 -9.07
N ALA A 46 -4.66 -1.82 -9.48
CA ALA A 46 -5.15 -0.44 -9.42
C ALA A 46 -5.19 0.08 -7.97
N PHE A 47 -5.67 -0.74 -7.03
CA PHE A 47 -5.68 -0.39 -5.62
C PHE A 47 -4.26 -0.19 -5.07
N LEU A 48 -3.35 -1.13 -5.31
CA LEU A 48 -1.96 -1.03 -4.83
C LEU A 48 -1.26 0.20 -5.39
N TYR A 49 -1.47 0.53 -6.67
CA TYR A 49 -0.93 1.73 -7.27
C TYR A 49 -1.51 3.00 -6.64
N GLY A 50 -2.84 3.07 -6.48
CA GLY A 50 -3.50 4.21 -5.84
C GLY A 50 -3.03 4.42 -4.40
N ALA A 51 -2.96 3.34 -3.62
CA ALA A 51 -2.43 3.36 -2.26
C ALA A 51 -0.97 3.83 -2.24
N HIS A 52 -0.12 3.32 -3.15
CA HIS A 52 1.27 3.76 -3.24
C HIS A 52 1.39 5.28 -3.50
N GLU A 53 0.63 5.83 -4.46
CA GLU A 53 0.67 7.25 -4.80
C GLU A 53 0.17 8.15 -3.65
N ILE A 54 -0.88 7.71 -2.94
CA ILE A 54 -1.35 8.42 -1.74
C ILE A 54 -0.29 8.35 -0.63
N GLY A 55 0.30 7.18 -0.40
CA GLY A 55 1.36 6.99 0.58
C GLY A 55 2.61 7.82 0.29
N LYS A 56 3.00 7.94 -0.97
CA LYS A 56 4.10 8.82 -1.42
C LYS A 56 3.89 10.26 -0.96
N LYS A 57 2.68 10.80 -1.17
CA LYS A 57 2.32 12.17 -0.76
C LYS A 57 2.32 12.35 0.76
N ARG A 58 2.04 11.28 1.52
CA ARG A 58 1.97 11.30 3.00
C ARG A 58 3.30 11.01 3.68
N ARG A 59 4.29 10.46 2.98
CA ARG A 59 5.62 10.09 3.51
C ARG A 59 6.78 10.83 2.81
N PRO A 60 6.76 12.17 2.66
CA PRO A 60 7.77 12.88 1.88
C PRO A 60 9.19 12.71 2.43
N VAL A 61 9.34 12.66 3.75
CA VAL A 61 10.64 12.50 4.43
C VAL A 61 11.21 11.08 4.23
N GLY A 62 10.42 10.04 4.48
CA GLY A 62 10.84 8.64 4.27
C GLY A 62 11.21 8.35 2.82
N ASN A 63 10.42 8.88 1.88
CA ASN A 63 10.72 8.79 0.44
C ASN A 63 12.01 9.53 0.05
N GLY A 64 12.28 10.69 0.66
CA GLY A 64 13.51 11.45 0.43
C GLY A 64 14.76 10.71 0.94
N ILE A 65 14.68 10.12 2.13
CA ILE A 65 15.76 9.28 2.70
C ILE A 65 16.00 8.05 1.82
N ASN A 66 14.92 7.37 1.40
CA ASN A 66 15.01 6.23 0.51
C ASN A 66 15.62 6.60 -0.85
N GLY A 67 15.24 7.74 -1.42
CA GLY A 67 15.83 8.25 -2.67
C GLY A 67 17.34 8.45 -2.53
N MET A 68 17.78 9.11 -1.46
CA MET A 68 19.20 9.32 -1.17
C MET A 68 19.96 7.99 -1.01
N ASN A 69 19.39 7.02 -0.31
CA ASN A 69 19.98 5.67 -0.18
C ASN A 69 20.06 4.94 -1.53
N SER A 70 19.04 5.03 -2.39
CA SER A 70 19.07 4.45 -3.73
C SER A 70 20.13 5.12 -4.63
N PHE A 71 20.31 6.44 -4.54
CA PHE A 71 21.30 7.17 -5.34
C PHE A 71 22.75 6.90 -4.88
N PHE A 72 23.00 6.82 -3.57
CA PHE A 72 24.34 6.57 -3.03
C PHE A 72 24.63 5.09 -2.73
N GLY A 73 23.67 4.18 -2.93
CA GLY A 73 23.80 2.75 -2.65
C GLY A 73 24.95 2.06 -3.37
N GLY A 74 25.31 2.55 -4.56
CA GLY A 74 26.51 2.08 -5.29
C GLY A 74 27.85 2.47 -4.64
N MET A 75 27.88 3.53 -3.82
CA MET A 75 29.06 3.96 -3.04
C MET A 75 29.08 3.39 -1.61
N THR A 76 27.91 3.13 -1.02
CA THR A 76 27.79 2.71 0.39
C THR A 76 27.61 1.20 0.57
N GLY A 77 27.41 0.43 -0.51
CA GLY A 77 27.21 -1.02 -0.47
C GLY A 77 25.84 -1.44 0.06
N ASP A 78 24.90 -0.51 0.15
CA ASP A 78 23.59 -0.73 0.76
C ASP A 78 22.58 -1.27 -0.28
N LYS A 79 21.78 -2.28 0.09
CA LYS A 79 20.81 -2.91 -0.81
C LYS A 79 19.65 -1.94 -1.07
N SER A 80 19.12 -1.94 -2.30
CA SER A 80 17.95 -1.12 -2.67
C SER A 80 16.81 -1.30 -1.66
N THR A 81 16.47 -0.21 -0.95
CA THR A 81 15.34 -0.12 -0.01
C THR A 81 14.02 0.22 -0.71
N GLU A 82 14.03 0.26 -2.04
CA GLU A 82 12.90 0.72 -2.87
C GLU A 82 11.66 -0.17 -2.73
N VAL A 83 11.84 -1.49 -2.58
CA VAL A 83 10.72 -2.42 -2.34
C VAL A 83 10.09 -2.17 -0.97
N GLN A 84 10.90 -2.00 0.08
CA GLN A 84 10.40 -1.69 1.43
C GLN A 84 9.70 -0.33 1.46
N ASN A 85 10.26 0.68 0.81
CA ASN A 85 9.65 1.99 0.70
C ASN A 85 8.33 1.95 -0.09
N THR A 86 8.27 1.14 -1.16
CA THR A 86 7.05 0.92 -1.92
C THR A 86 5.97 0.28 -1.06
N LEU A 87 6.30 -0.76 -0.30
CA LEU A 87 5.37 -1.41 0.64
C LEU A 87 4.91 -0.46 1.74
N ALA A 88 5.81 0.36 2.29
CA ALA A 88 5.45 1.32 3.31
C ALA A 88 4.55 2.46 2.78
N ASN A 89 4.75 2.89 1.52
CA ASN A 89 3.80 3.79 0.85
C ASN A 89 2.44 3.12 0.64
N ILE A 90 2.40 1.86 0.20
CA ILE A 90 1.14 1.11 0.04
C ILE A 90 0.41 1.00 1.39
N ALA A 91 1.11 0.66 2.48
CA ALA A 91 0.51 0.54 3.80
C ALA A 91 -0.09 1.87 4.29
N VAL A 92 0.67 2.97 4.24
CA VAL A 92 0.17 4.27 4.71
C VAL A 92 -0.95 4.82 3.83
N GLY A 93 -0.84 4.64 2.51
CA GLY A 93 -1.90 5.08 1.60
C GLY A 93 -3.16 4.24 1.70
N GLY A 94 -3.03 2.91 1.86
CA GLY A 94 -4.16 2.02 2.06
C GLY A 94 -4.86 2.28 3.40
N ALA A 95 -4.10 2.53 4.48
CA ALA A 95 -4.66 2.96 5.76
C ALA A 95 -5.44 4.27 5.66
N ALA A 96 -4.91 5.24 4.90
CA ALA A 96 -5.61 6.50 4.64
C ALA A 96 -6.94 6.29 3.88
N ILE A 97 -6.96 5.43 2.87
CA ILE A 97 -8.20 5.05 2.16
C ILE A 97 -9.17 4.37 3.14
N PHE A 98 -8.67 3.47 3.99
CA PHE A 98 -9.48 2.75 4.97
C PHE A 98 -10.15 3.72 5.94
N ASP A 99 -9.39 4.65 6.51
CA ASP A 99 -9.91 5.63 7.46
C ASP A 99 -10.91 6.61 6.81
N GLU A 100 -10.84 6.83 5.50
CA GLU A 100 -11.80 7.65 4.76
C GLU A 100 -13.12 6.90 4.51
N ILE A 101 -13.05 5.58 4.24
CA ILE A 101 -14.22 4.73 4.01
C ILE A 101 -14.88 4.29 5.33
N MET A 102 -14.07 4.00 6.36
CA MET A 102 -14.48 3.56 7.69
C MET A 102 -14.03 4.58 8.75
N PRO A 103 -14.59 5.79 8.75
CA PRO A 103 -14.20 6.81 9.72
C PRO A 103 -14.51 6.32 11.14
N SER A 104 -13.50 6.34 12.01
CA SER A 104 -13.72 6.13 13.43
C SER A 104 -14.36 7.37 14.06
N GLU A 105 -15.40 7.18 14.88
CA GLU A 105 -16.15 8.28 15.53
C GLU A 105 -15.31 9.16 16.48
N SER A 106 -14.02 8.86 16.68
CA SER A 106 -13.10 9.61 17.56
C SER A 106 -12.68 10.98 17.03
N LYS A 107 -13.10 11.38 15.83
CA LYS A 107 -12.96 12.77 15.35
C LYS A 107 -14.24 13.55 15.59
N ARG A 108 -14.61 13.79 16.86
CA ARG A 108 -15.46 14.93 17.23
C ARG A 108 -14.56 15.99 17.89
N PRO A 109 -14.74 17.27 17.54
CA PRO A 109 -13.87 18.37 17.95
C PRO A 109 -13.78 18.56 19.47
#